data_AF-A0A821EWY8-F1
#
_entry.id   AF-A0A821EWY8-F1
#
_cell.length_a   1.000
_cell.length_b   1.000
_cell.length_c   1.000
_cell.angle_alpha   90.00
_cell.angle_beta   90.00
_cell.angle_gamma   90.00
#
_symmetry.space_group_name_H-M   'P 1'
#
loop_
_entity.id
_entity.type
_entity.pdbx_description
1 polymer ?
#
loop_
_entity_poly.entity_id
_entity_poly.type
_entity_poly.pdbx_seq_one_letter_code
_entity_poly.pdbx_strand_id
1 'polypeptide(L)'
;MDAFLTQPTSHSHAPQPDRVPAIQLKNDIKVRAVITDEPTSSILHSALRTYPLNAIGELPSNEALVLMIRRQRTLETVDVDGRLPEKLAKTYRDQDFILHEDNNLIIFTTKTNLSILKQHKHWFADGTFK
;
A
#
# COMPACT_ATOMS: atom_id res chain seq x y z
N MET A 1 -25.80 -6.04 11.96
CA MET A 1 -25.17 -5.90 10.64
C MET A 1 -24.37 -7.16 10.43
N ASP A 2 -24.89 -8.06 9.60
CA ASP A 2 -24.24 -9.35 9.34
C ASP A 2 -23.12 -9.14 8.33
N ALA A 3 -21.89 -9.46 8.73
CA ALA A 3 -20.73 -9.40 7.85
C ALA A 3 -20.85 -10.54 6.82
N PHE A 4 -21.17 -10.19 5.57
CA PHE A 4 -21.13 -11.15 4.47
C PHE A 4 -19.66 -11.40 4.11
N LEU A 5 -19.11 -12.49 4.63
CA LEU A 5 -17.89 -13.07 4.08
C LEU A 5 -18.23 -13.60 2.69
N THR A 6 -18.00 -12.79 1.65
CA THR A 6 -18.13 -13.22 0.27
C THR A 6 -17.15 -14.36 0.02
N GLN A 7 -17.63 -15.45 -0.59
CA GLN A 7 -16.75 -16.53 -0.98
C GLN A 7 -15.72 -16.01 -2.00
N PRO A 8 -14.46 -16.49 -1.95
CA PRO A 8 -13.45 -16.11 -2.93
C PRO A 8 -13.99 -16.34 -4.34
N THR A 9 -13.84 -15.34 -5.21
CA THR A 9 -14.17 -15.50 -6.63
C THR A 9 -13.37 -16.65 -7.23
N SER A 10 -14.02 -17.49 -8.04
CA SER A 10 -13.33 -18.58 -8.75
C SER A 10 -12.13 -18.02 -9.53
N HIS A 11 -10.95 -18.56 -9.29
CA HIS A 11 -9.75 -18.15 -10.01
C HIS A 11 -9.92 -18.42 -11.51
N SER A 12 -9.59 -17.43 -12.34
CA SER A 12 -9.56 -17.55 -13.81
C SER A 12 -8.20 -17.97 -14.35
N HIS A 13 -7.27 -18.34 -13.46
CA HIS A 13 -5.90 -18.70 -13.79
C HIS A 13 -5.43 -19.87 -12.91
N ALA A 14 -4.41 -20.58 -13.38
CA ALA A 14 -3.74 -21.60 -12.58
C ALA A 14 -2.97 -20.98 -11.39
N PRO A 15 -2.68 -21.75 -10.33
CA PRO A 15 -1.81 -21.30 -9.25
C PRO A 15 -0.42 -20.91 -9.74
N GLN A 16 0.17 -19.87 -9.13
CA GLN A 16 1.52 -19.39 -9.43
C GLN A 16 2.41 -19.57 -8.20
N PRO A 17 2.92 -20.79 -7.95
CA PRO A 17 3.68 -21.10 -6.73
C PRO A 17 4.96 -20.26 -6.60
N ASP A 18 5.63 -19.95 -7.72
CA ASP A 18 6.88 -19.20 -7.73
C ASP A 18 6.71 -17.74 -7.28
N ARG A 19 5.48 -17.20 -7.28
CA ARG A 19 5.18 -15.86 -6.76
C ARG A 19 5.14 -15.79 -5.24
N VAL A 20 4.84 -16.92 -4.59
CA VAL A 20 4.67 -16.95 -3.12
C VAL A 20 5.98 -16.55 -2.41
N PRO A 21 7.16 -17.12 -2.76
CA PRO A 21 8.42 -16.70 -2.17
C PRO A 21 8.73 -15.21 -2.37
N ALA A 22 8.43 -14.66 -3.56
CA ALA A 22 8.66 -13.24 -3.84
C ALA A 22 7.78 -12.34 -2.95
N ILE A 23 6.53 -12.73 -2.71
CA ILE A 23 5.62 -12.00 -1.81
C ILE A 23 6.12 -12.06 -0.36
N GLN A 24 6.50 -13.25 0.11
CA GLN A 24 7.04 -13.46 1.46
C GLN A 24 8.30 -12.62 1.67
N LEU A 25 9.27 -12.71 0.77
CA LEU A 25 10.50 -11.92 0.80
C LEU A 25 10.22 -10.42 0.94
N LYS A 26 9.31 -9.88 0.13
CA LYS A 26 8.93 -8.45 0.18
C LYS A 26 8.35 -8.07 1.54
N ASN A 27 7.50 -8.92 2.11
CA ASN A 27 6.90 -8.67 3.42
C ASN A 27 7.93 -8.73 4.54
N ASP A 28 8.83 -9.73 4.52
CA ASP A 28 9.89 -9.88 5.52
C ASP A 28 10.85 -8.70 5.49
N ILE A 29 11.26 -8.28 4.29
CA ILE A 29 12.10 -7.08 4.11
C ILE A 29 11.41 -5.84 4.66
N LYS A 30 10.10 -5.65 4.39
CA LYS A 30 9.34 -4.51 4.93
C LYS A 30 9.27 -4.53 6.45
N VAL A 31 8.89 -5.67 7.04
CA VAL A 31 8.79 -5.81 8.51
C VAL A 31 10.15 -5.52 9.15
N ARG A 32 11.22 -6.15 8.64
CA ARG A 32 12.58 -5.95 9.16
C ARG A 32 13.04 -4.50 9.02
N ALA A 33 12.74 -3.85 7.90
CA ALA A 33 13.09 -2.45 7.67
C ALA A 33 12.40 -1.48 8.66
N VAL A 34 11.22 -1.84 9.20
CA VAL A 34 10.52 -1.05 10.23
C VAL A 34 11.10 -1.29 11.62
N ILE A 35 11.36 -2.55 11.97
CA ILE A 35 11.67 -2.92 13.35
C ILE A 35 13.18 -2.94 13.68
N THR A 36 14.05 -2.82 12.66
CA THR A 36 15.51 -2.84 12.85
C THR A 36 16.25 -1.68 12.17
N ASP A 37 17.36 -1.27 12.80
CA ASP A 37 18.29 -0.24 12.29
C ASP A 37 19.40 -0.81 11.41
N GLU A 38 19.27 -2.05 10.93
CA GLU A 38 20.31 -2.69 10.12
C GLU A 38 20.61 -1.89 8.82
N PRO A 39 21.84 -1.93 8.30
CA PRO A 39 22.10 -1.36 6.97
C PRO A 39 21.22 -2.00 5.90
N THR A 40 20.77 -1.21 4.91
CA THR A 40 19.93 -1.69 3.80
C THR A 40 20.58 -2.88 3.06
N SER A 41 21.90 -2.82 2.87
CA SER A 41 22.68 -3.92 2.28
C SER A 41 22.60 -5.19 3.13
N SER A 42 22.67 -5.10 4.46
CA SER A 42 22.56 -6.25 5.37
C SER A 42 21.21 -6.94 5.23
N ILE A 43 20.12 -6.17 5.29
CA ILE A 43 18.75 -6.69 5.14
C ILE A 43 18.63 -7.40 3.78
N LEU A 44 19.07 -6.75 2.70
CA LEU A 44 18.97 -7.29 1.35
C LEU A 44 19.79 -8.58 1.17
N HIS A 45 21.07 -8.57 1.55
CA HIS A 45 21.93 -9.74 1.40
C HIS A 45 21.45 -10.91 2.25
N SER A 46 21.00 -10.65 3.48
CA SER A 46 20.41 -11.67 4.34
C SER A 46 19.17 -12.29 3.70
N ALA A 47 18.30 -11.47 3.13
CA ALA A 47 17.03 -11.92 2.56
C ALA A 47 17.25 -12.70 1.25
N LEU A 48 18.17 -12.25 0.39
CA LEU A 48 18.50 -12.94 -0.87
C LEU A 48 19.23 -14.26 -0.65
N ARG A 49 20.01 -14.40 0.44
CA ARG A 49 20.74 -15.64 0.74
C ARG A 49 19.81 -16.85 0.92
N THR A 50 18.61 -16.63 1.45
CA THR A 50 17.61 -17.68 1.69
C THR A 50 16.57 -17.78 0.58
N TYR A 51 16.69 -16.97 -0.48
CA TYR A 51 15.70 -16.94 -1.56
C TYR A 51 15.84 -18.16 -2.48
N PRO A 52 14.74 -18.86 -2.81
CA PRO A 52 14.82 -20.13 -3.52
C PRO A 52 15.08 -19.92 -5.03
N LEU A 53 15.98 -20.73 -5.60
CA LEU A 53 16.45 -20.57 -6.98
C LEU A 53 15.34 -20.77 -8.02
N ASN A 54 14.37 -21.63 -7.73
CA ASN A 54 13.22 -21.88 -8.62
C ASN A 54 12.27 -20.68 -8.73
N ALA A 55 12.34 -19.71 -7.81
CA ALA A 55 11.50 -18.51 -7.82
C ALA A 55 12.26 -17.25 -8.29
N ILE A 56 13.47 -17.37 -8.83
CA ILE A 56 14.29 -16.22 -9.27
C ILE A 56 13.57 -15.35 -10.29
N GLY A 57 12.79 -15.96 -11.19
CA GLY A 57 12.04 -15.22 -12.22
C GLY A 57 11.02 -14.22 -11.67
N GLU A 58 10.55 -14.41 -10.43
CA GLU A 58 9.58 -13.52 -9.76
C GLU A 58 10.26 -12.49 -8.83
N LEU A 59 11.59 -12.53 -8.72
CA LEU A 59 12.34 -11.62 -7.86
C LEU A 59 12.37 -10.21 -8.46
N PRO A 60 11.99 -9.16 -7.70
CA PRO A 60 12.17 -7.78 -8.14
C PRO A 60 13.65 -7.43 -8.31
N SER A 61 13.96 -6.40 -9.09
CA SER A 61 15.34 -5.93 -9.20
C SER A 61 15.92 -5.50 -7.84
N ASN A 62 17.23 -5.63 -7.67
CA ASN A 62 17.92 -5.20 -6.45
C ASN A 62 17.65 -3.73 -6.13
N GLU A 63 17.61 -2.87 -7.16
CA GLU A 63 17.28 -1.45 -7.01
C GLU A 63 15.87 -1.24 -6.45
N ALA A 64 14.88 -1.99 -6.93
CA ALA A 64 13.52 -1.93 -6.43
C ALA A 64 13.43 -2.36 -4.96
N LEU A 65 14.18 -3.39 -4.57
CA LEU A 65 14.24 -3.85 -3.18
C LEU A 65 14.92 -2.82 -2.25
N VAL A 66 16.02 -2.20 -2.70
CA VAL A 66 16.69 -1.11 -1.97
C VAL A 66 15.75 0.08 -1.77
N LEU A 67 15.06 0.50 -2.82
CA LEU A 67 14.08 1.60 -2.75
C LEU A 67 12.92 1.24 -1.82
N MET A 68 12.46 -0.01 -1.81
CA MET A 68 11.43 -0.48 -0.90
C MET A 68 11.85 -0.34 0.56
N ILE A 69 13.07 -0.79 0.91
CA ILE A 69 13.60 -0.65 2.28
C ILE A 69 13.68 0.82 2.69
N ARG A 70 14.22 1.68 1.82
CA ARG A 70 14.34 3.12 2.09
C ARG A 70 12.98 3.77 2.31
N ARG A 71 12.01 3.50 1.44
CA ARG A 71 10.63 4.00 1.56
C ARG A 71 10.01 3.55 2.87
N GLN A 72 10.20 2.28 3.24
CA GLN A 72 9.62 1.73 4.46
C GLN A 72 10.12 2.45 5.72
N ARG A 73 11.38 2.90 5.72
CA ARG A 73 11.99 3.65 6.83
C ARG A 73 11.55 5.11 6.91
N THR A 74 11.18 5.68 5.78
CA THR A 74 10.70 7.07 5.70
C THR A 74 9.18 7.17 5.70
N LEU A 75 8.46 6.04 5.81
CA LEU A 75 7.01 6.05 5.88
C LEU A 75 6.58 6.80 7.13
N GLU A 76 5.69 7.75 6.93
CA GLU A 76 5.10 8.48 8.02
C GLU A 76 4.13 7.57 8.76
N THR A 77 4.26 7.53 10.07
CA THR A 77 3.36 6.78 10.92
C THR A 77 2.08 7.58 11.14
N VAL A 78 0.98 6.84 11.15
CA VAL A 78 -0.30 7.32 11.64
C VAL A 78 -0.17 7.67 13.13
N ASP A 79 -0.90 8.67 13.63
CA ASP A 79 -0.87 9.03 15.04
C ASP A 79 -1.53 7.96 15.94
N VAL A 80 -1.50 8.17 17.26
CA VAL A 80 -2.05 7.23 18.26
C VAL A 80 -3.57 7.00 18.07
N ASP A 81 -4.27 7.99 17.51
CA ASP A 81 -5.71 7.95 17.24
C ASP A 81 -6.03 7.35 15.86
N GLY A 82 -5.01 6.93 15.10
CA GLY A 82 -5.20 6.42 13.74
C GLY A 82 -5.39 7.52 12.68
N ARG A 83 -5.09 8.78 12.98
CA ARG A 83 -5.15 9.88 12.01
C ARG A 83 -3.88 10.02 11.21
N LEU A 84 -4.05 10.31 9.93
CA LEU A 84 -2.94 10.62 9.02
C LEU A 84 -2.25 11.94 9.42
N PRO A 85 -0.91 12.03 9.27
CA PRO A 85 -0.19 13.29 9.41
C PRO A 85 -0.82 14.42 8.59
N GLU A 86 -0.88 15.64 9.13
CA GLU A 86 -1.53 16.78 8.48
C GLU A 86 -1.01 17.04 7.06
N LYS A 87 0.31 16.84 6.85
CA LYS A 87 0.93 16.97 5.53
C LYS A 87 0.40 15.98 4.48
N LEU A 88 -0.13 14.84 4.90
CA LEU A 88 -0.77 13.86 4.01
C LEU A 88 -2.27 14.13 3.84
N ALA A 89 -2.87 14.94 4.73
CA ALA A 89 -4.25 15.36 4.62
C ALA A 89 -4.48 16.51 3.62
N LYS A 90 -3.39 17.09 3.10
CA LYS A 90 -3.41 18.22 2.17
C LYS A 90 -2.77 17.88 0.82
N THR A 91 -3.20 18.59 -0.21
CA THR A 91 -2.57 18.55 -1.54
C THR A 91 -1.24 19.30 -1.52
N TYR A 92 -0.42 19.13 -2.58
CA TYR A 92 0.81 19.91 -2.78
C TYR A 92 0.61 21.43 -2.88
N ARG A 93 -0.65 21.89 -3.01
CA ARG A 93 -1.04 23.31 -3.01
C ARG A 93 -1.64 23.77 -1.68
N ASP A 94 -1.43 23.00 -0.61
CA ASP A 94 -1.93 23.27 0.74
C ASP A 94 -3.47 23.35 0.84
N GLN A 95 -4.17 22.63 -0.06
CA GLN A 95 -5.63 22.49 -0.01
C GLN A 95 -6.01 21.21 0.73
N ASP A 96 -7.04 21.27 1.57
CA ASP A 96 -7.62 20.08 2.21
C ASP A 96 -7.98 19.02 1.16
N PHE A 97 -7.47 17.80 1.37
CA PHE A 97 -7.72 16.64 0.52
C PHE A 97 -8.54 15.56 1.23
N ILE A 98 -8.39 15.41 2.54
CA ILE A 98 -9.30 14.60 3.36
C ILE A 98 -10.40 15.54 3.87
N LEU A 99 -11.53 15.59 3.17
CA LEU A 99 -12.63 16.50 3.53
C LEU A 99 -13.63 15.92 4.52
N HIS A 100 -13.68 14.59 4.62
CA HIS A 100 -14.53 13.90 5.58
C HIS A 100 -13.86 12.60 5.99
N GLU A 101 -13.87 12.31 7.28
CA GLU A 101 -13.32 11.07 7.86
C GLU A 101 -14.14 10.71 9.10
N ASP A 102 -14.82 9.57 9.03
CA ASP A 102 -15.44 8.92 10.18
C ASP A 102 -15.19 7.40 10.11
N ASN A 103 -15.74 6.66 11.09
CA ASN A 103 -15.54 5.21 11.21
C ASN A 103 -16.08 4.40 10.01
N ASN A 104 -16.93 4.98 9.17
CA ASN A 104 -17.60 4.30 8.06
C ASN A 104 -17.20 4.84 6.69
N LEU A 105 -16.75 6.10 6.60
CA LEU A 105 -16.52 6.79 5.34
C LEU A 105 -15.35 7.76 5.42
N ILE A 106 -14.46 7.65 4.43
CA ILE A 106 -13.41 8.64 4.17
C ILE A 106 -13.62 9.21 2.77
N ILE A 107 -13.60 10.54 2.64
CA ILE A 107 -13.75 11.24 1.36
C ILE A 107 -12.44 11.96 1.02
N PHE A 108 -11.74 11.42 0.03
CA PHE A 108 -10.53 12.01 -0.56
C PHE A 108 -10.90 12.90 -1.76
N THR A 109 -10.97 14.21 -1.57
CA THR A 109 -11.29 15.17 -2.63
C THR A 109 -10.94 16.60 -2.22
N THR A 110 -11.08 17.57 -3.13
CA THR A 110 -10.96 19.00 -2.81
C THR A 110 -12.33 19.68 -2.91
N LYS A 111 -12.48 20.86 -2.30
CA LYS A 111 -13.72 21.68 -2.43
C LYS A 111 -14.03 22.02 -3.88
N THR A 112 -12.99 22.21 -4.69
CA THR A 112 -13.10 22.43 -6.14
C THR A 112 -13.68 21.20 -6.84
N ASN A 113 -13.14 20.00 -6.56
CA ASN A 113 -13.64 18.76 -7.15
C ASN A 113 -15.09 18.48 -6.73
N LEU A 114 -15.47 18.73 -5.46
CA LEU A 114 -16.86 18.64 -5.02
C LEU A 114 -17.77 19.64 -5.75
N SER A 115 -17.29 20.85 -5.99
CA SER A 115 -18.06 21.86 -6.73
C SER A 115 -18.31 21.44 -8.18
N ILE A 116 -17.31 20.82 -8.82
CA ILE A 116 -17.45 20.24 -10.15
C ILE A 116 -18.48 19.10 -10.12
N LEU A 117 -18.33 18.14 -9.19
CA LEU A 117 -19.27 17.02 -9.04
C LEU A 117 -20.71 17.52 -8.84
N LYS A 118 -20.91 18.56 -8.01
CA LYS A 118 -22.22 19.18 -7.76
C LYS A 118 -22.88 19.74 -9.04
N GLN A 119 -22.10 20.17 -10.03
CA GLN A 119 -22.63 20.72 -11.29
C GLN A 119 -23.09 19.64 -12.29
N HIS A 120 -22.70 18.39 -12.07
CA HIS A 120 -23.02 17.29 -12.99
C HIS A 120 -24.12 16.39 -12.43
N LYS A 121 -25.12 16.10 -13.27
CA LYS A 121 -26.28 15.25 -12.92
C LYS A 121 -25.92 13.77 -12.72
N HIS A 122 -24.84 13.31 -13.34
CA HIS A 122 -24.46 11.91 -13.37
C HIS A 122 -23.04 11.74 -12.85
N TRP A 123 -22.84 10.85 -11.88
CA TRP A 123 -21.54 10.48 -11.34
C TRP A 123 -21.27 9.01 -11.69
N PHE A 124 -20.04 8.72 -12.08
CA PHE A 124 -19.59 7.36 -12.38
C PHE A 124 -18.50 6.98 -11.37
N ALA A 125 -18.61 5.79 -10.80
CA ALA A 125 -17.62 5.23 -9.89
C ALA A 125 -17.09 3.92 -10.49
N ASP A 126 -15.77 3.76 -10.55
CA ASP A 126 -15.10 2.61 -11.16
C ASP A 126 -14.71 1.51 -10.15
N GLY A 127 -14.94 1.74 -8.86
CA GLY A 127 -14.68 0.77 -7.79
C GLY A 127 -13.20 0.47 -7.58
N THR A 128 -12.31 1.45 -7.82
CA THR A 128 -10.86 1.27 -7.72
C THR A 128 -10.38 0.92 -6.29
N PHE A 129 -11.06 1.40 -5.25
CA PHE A 129 -10.76 1.05 -3.86
C PHE A 129 -11.65 -0.13 -3.43
N LYS A 130 -11.04 -1.28 -3.17
CA LYS A 130 -11.67 -2.52 -2.69
C LYS A 130 -11.13 -2.89 -1.32
#